data_AF-A0A9D5SM09-F1
#
_entry.id   AF-A0A9D5SM09-F1
#
_cell.length_a   1.000
_cell.length_b   1.000
_cell.length_c   1.000
_cell.angle_alpha   90.00
_cell.angle_beta   90.00
_cell.angle_gamma   90.00
#
_symmetry.space_group_name_H-M   'P 1'
#
loop_
_entity.id
_entity.type
_entity.pdbx_description
1 polymer ?
#
loop_
_entity_poly.entity_id
_entity_poly.type
_entity_poly.pdbx_seq_one_letter_code
_entity_poly.pdbx_strand_id
1 'polypeptide(L)'
;MSMKENSAYIKGLLDGVDLNKTTAEGKVIAALCDIIDKLADEIDALNDKLDTCSAYIEEIDEDLGCVEELVYEDLACDCGCDDDDDDDCDCGCCCDDDDCDCDCCCGDDDDDEDDDGFLCVMCPNCGDTIYIEDTVDPEDVVCPSCQEPLVSDEDEDSISF
;
A
#
# COMPACT_ATOMS: atom_id res chain seq x y z
N MET A 1 31.84 21.68 -3.78
CA MET A 1 31.87 22.30 -5.11
C MET A 1 30.77 21.67 -5.93
N SER A 2 29.78 22.44 -6.37
CA SER A 2 28.76 21.95 -7.30
C SER A 2 29.39 21.62 -8.65
N MET A 3 28.71 20.80 -9.46
CA MET A 3 29.20 20.50 -10.81
C MET A 3 29.34 21.76 -11.67
N LYS A 4 28.49 22.76 -11.45
CA LYS A 4 28.61 24.08 -12.07
C LYS A 4 29.88 24.83 -11.66
N GLU A 5 30.28 24.77 -10.39
CA GLU A 5 31.53 25.39 -9.93
C GLU A 5 32.77 24.70 -10.54
N ASN A 6 32.73 23.38 -10.68
CA ASN A 6 33.80 22.62 -11.34
C ASN A 6 33.86 22.92 -12.85
N SER A 7 32.71 22.99 -13.53
CA SER A 7 32.61 23.42 -14.94
C SER A 7 33.21 24.82 -15.14
N ALA A 8 32.80 25.78 -14.30
CA ALA A 8 33.27 27.16 -14.37
C ALA A 8 34.78 27.28 -14.10
N TYR A 9 35.29 26.50 -13.14
CA TYR A 9 36.72 26.44 -12.84
C TYR A 9 37.54 25.90 -14.02
N ILE A 10 37.09 24.81 -14.66
CA ILE A 10 37.76 24.23 -15.83
C ILE A 10 37.76 25.21 -17.01
N LYS A 11 36.65 25.91 -17.26
CA LYS A 11 36.60 26.98 -18.27
C LYS A 11 37.59 28.11 -17.99
N GLY A 12 37.66 28.56 -16.74
CA GLY A 12 38.59 29.61 -16.33
C GLY A 12 40.06 29.19 -16.51
N LEU A 13 40.39 27.93 -16.22
CA LEU A 13 41.71 27.38 -16.50
C LEU A 13 42.01 27.33 -18.01
N LEU A 14 41.02 26.97 -18.82
CA LEU A 14 41.15 26.90 -20.28
C LEU A 14 41.39 28.27 -20.91
N ASP A 15 40.69 29.30 -20.44
CA ASP A 15 40.88 30.67 -20.91
C ASP A 15 42.24 31.24 -20.47
N GLY A 16 42.79 30.76 -19.34
CA GLY A 16 44.12 31.15 -18.85
C GLY A 16 45.31 30.49 -19.56
N VAL A 17 45.09 29.38 -20.28
CA VAL A 17 46.15 28.61 -20.97
C VAL A 17 46.33 29.06 -22.44
N ASP A 18 45.57 30.06 -22.91
CA ASP A 18 45.62 30.56 -24.29
C ASP A 18 45.42 29.42 -25.31
N LEU A 19 44.40 28.59 -25.03
CA LEU A 19 44.19 27.34 -25.73
C LEU A 19 43.85 27.60 -27.20
N ASN A 20 44.72 27.16 -28.10
CA ASN A 20 44.54 27.40 -29.53
C ASN A 20 43.47 26.46 -30.10
N LYS A 21 42.21 26.92 -30.09
CA LYS A 21 41.01 26.18 -30.56
C LYS A 21 41.04 25.79 -32.05
N THR A 22 42.13 26.08 -32.76
CA THR A 22 42.33 25.70 -34.16
C THR A 22 43.04 24.36 -34.34
N THR A 23 43.78 23.88 -33.32
CA THR A 23 44.42 22.56 -33.35
C THR A 23 43.42 21.43 -33.14
N ALA A 24 43.76 20.21 -33.54
CA ALA A 24 42.89 19.05 -33.36
C ALA A 24 42.63 18.79 -31.87
N GLU A 25 43.64 18.93 -31.02
CA GLU A 25 43.51 18.80 -29.57
C GLU A 25 42.63 19.92 -28.98
N GLY A 26 42.79 21.16 -29.44
CA GLY A 26 42.03 22.31 -28.93
C GLY A 26 40.52 22.22 -29.19
N LYS A 27 40.13 21.64 -30.34
CA LYS A 27 38.73 21.37 -30.66
C LYS A 27 38.12 20.28 -29.78
N VAL A 28 38.88 19.22 -29.49
CA VAL A 28 38.42 18.13 -28.61
C VAL A 28 38.25 18.64 -27.19
N ILE A 29 39.20 19.41 -26.67
CA ILE A 29 39.12 19.96 -25.30
C ILE A 29 37.94 20.94 -25.17
N ALA A 30 37.70 21.79 -26.18
CA ALA A 30 36.53 22.66 -26.20
C ALA A 30 35.22 21.86 -26.16
N ALA A 31 35.10 20.82 -26.99
CA ALA A 31 33.91 19.96 -27.01
C ALA A 31 33.70 19.21 -25.68
N LEU A 32 34.77 18.76 -25.03
CA LEU A 32 34.69 18.15 -23.70
C LEU A 32 34.16 19.12 -22.64
N CYS A 33 34.55 20.40 -22.70
CA CYS A 33 34.04 21.41 -21.77
C CYS A 33 32.56 21.69 -21.96
N ASP A 34 32.12 21.78 -23.22
CA ASP A 34 30.70 21.95 -23.53
C ASP A 34 29.86 20.76 -23.03
N ILE A 35 30.42 19.54 -23.03
CA ILE A 35 29.76 18.35 -22.48
C ILE A 35 29.74 18.40 -20.94
N ILE A 36 30.83 18.81 -20.30
CA ILE A 36 30.90 18.97 -18.84
C ILE A 36 29.85 19.98 -18.35
N ASP A 37 29.63 21.07 -19.09
CA ASP A 37 28.56 22.03 -18.78
C ASP A 37 27.18 21.39 -18.84
N LYS A 38 26.89 20.68 -19.94
CA LYS A 38 25.60 20.00 -20.12
C LYS A 38 25.37 18.93 -19.05
N LEU A 39 26.42 18.22 -18.65
CA LEU A 39 26.36 17.26 -17.55
C LEU A 39 26.09 17.97 -16.22
N ALA A 40 26.68 19.14 -15.98
CA ALA A 40 26.40 19.92 -14.79
C ALA A 40 24.93 20.38 -14.74
N ASP A 41 24.37 20.84 -15.87
CA ASP A 41 22.96 21.23 -15.95
C ASP A 41 22.00 20.03 -15.77
N GLU A 42 22.30 18.89 -16.40
CA GLU A 42 21.49 17.67 -16.25
C GLU A 42 21.53 17.11 -14.82
N ILE A 43 22.70 17.16 -14.16
CA ILE A 43 22.85 16.74 -12.76
C ILE A 43 22.01 17.62 -11.84
N ASP A 44 21.99 18.94 -12.05
CA ASP A 44 21.14 19.83 -11.24
C ASP A 44 19.66 19.53 -11.47
N ALA A 45 19.23 19.32 -12.72
CA ALA A 45 17.86 18.92 -13.01
C ALA A 45 17.47 17.55 -12.43
N LEU A 46 18.43 16.63 -12.29
CA LEU A 46 18.23 15.35 -11.60
C LEU A 46 18.11 15.54 -10.08
N ASN A 47 18.89 16.43 -9.48
CA ASN A 47 18.76 16.75 -8.05
C ASN A 47 17.38 17.32 -7.74
N ASP A 48 16.86 18.25 -8.56
CA ASP A 48 15.52 18.81 -8.37
C ASP A 48 14.43 17.71 -8.41
N LYS A 49 14.57 16.73 -9.30
CA LYS A 49 13.66 15.58 -9.39
C LYS A 49 13.82 14.63 -8.19
N LEU A 50 15.04 14.45 -7.70
CA LEU A 50 15.33 13.64 -6.52
C LEU A 50 14.68 14.26 -5.28
N ASP A 51 14.80 15.58 -5.11
CA ASP A 51 14.17 16.32 -4.00
C ASP A 51 12.63 16.19 -4.07
N THR A 52 12.05 16.30 -5.26
CA THR A 52 10.61 16.10 -5.46
C THR A 52 10.19 14.66 -5.13
N CYS A 53 10.98 13.66 -5.52
CA CYS A 53 10.72 12.26 -5.23
C CYS A 53 10.82 11.97 -3.72
N SER A 54 11.80 12.58 -3.04
CA SER A 54 11.95 12.49 -1.58
C SER A 54 10.69 12.98 -0.86
N ALA A 55 10.15 14.12 -1.30
CA ALA A 55 8.91 14.65 -0.74
C ALA A 55 7.72 13.70 -0.92
N TYR A 56 7.59 13.05 -2.09
CA TYR A 56 6.54 12.04 -2.29
C TYR A 56 6.74 10.78 -1.44
N ILE A 57 7.98 10.38 -1.17
CA ILE A 57 8.26 9.24 -0.28
C ILE A 57 7.86 9.58 1.15
N GLU A 58 8.15 10.81 1.61
CA GLU A 58 7.72 11.29 2.93
C GLU A 58 6.19 11.34 3.05
N GLU A 59 5.48 11.78 2.01
CA GLU A 59 4.01 11.76 1.96
C GLU A 59 3.46 10.32 2.04
N ILE A 60 4.05 9.38 1.29
CA ILE A 60 3.65 7.97 1.33
C ILE A 60 3.92 7.35 2.71
N ASP A 61 5.03 7.70 3.35
CA ASP A 61 5.38 7.21 4.70
C ASP A 61 4.36 7.69 5.73
N GLU A 62 3.94 8.96 5.66
CA GLU A 62 2.87 9.52 6.50
C GLU A 62 1.52 8.82 6.26
N ASP A 63 1.13 8.66 4.99
CA ASP A 63 -0.12 7.98 4.62
C ASP A 63 -0.14 6.52 5.10
N LEU A 64 0.99 5.80 4.93
CA LEU A 64 1.13 4.43 5.41
C LEU A 64 1.06 4.38 6.93
N GLY A 65 1.67 5.34 7.64
CA GLY A 65 1.53 5.46 9.09
C GLY A 65 0.08 5.58 9.54
N CYS A 66 -0.75 6.38 8.84
CA CYS A 66 -2.18 6.49 9.13
C CYS A 66 -2.94 5.17 8.87
N VAL A 67 -2.58 4.44 7.81
CA VAL A 67 -3.18 3.13 7.52
C VAL A 67 -2.75 2.10 8.55
N GLU A 68 -1.48 2.12 8.97
CA GLU A 68 -0.95 1.27 10.03
C GLU A 68 -1.67 1.53 11.34
N GLU A 69 -1.89 2.80 11.72
CA GLU A 69 -2.69 3.17 12.89
C GLU A 69 -4.12 2.63 12.77
N LEU A 70 -4.80 2.85 11.64
CA LEU A 70 -6.16 2.33 11.44
C LEU A 70 -6.25 0.79 11.54
N VAL A 71 -5.30 0.08 10.92
CA VAL A 71 -5.33 -1.40 10.86
C VAL A 71 -4.84 -2.01 12.16
N TYR A 72 -3.77 -1.48 12.74
CA TYR A 72 -3.14 -2.05 13.93
C TYR A 72 -3.71 -1.50 15.23
N GLU A 73 -4.35 -0.34 15.30
CA GLU A 73 -5.12 0.05 16.49
C GLU A 73 -6.42 -0.74 16.61
N ASP A 74 -7.02 -1.13 15.48
CA ASP A 74 -8.23 -1.98 15.47
C ASP A 74 -7.89 -3.48 15.70
N LEU A 75 -6.69 -3.92 15.31
CA LEU A 75 -6.14 -5.26 15.63
C LEU A 75 -5.31 -5.30 16.93
N ALA A 76 -4.99 -4.14 17.52
CA ALA A 76 -4.46 -4.04 18.86
C ALA A 76 -5.63 -4.27 19.81
N CYS A 77 -5.96 -5.55 19.95
CA CYS A 77 -6.57 -6.06 21.16
C CYS A 77 -5.97 -5.28 22.35
N ASP A 78 -6.84 -4.71 23.19
CA ASP A 78 -6.53 -4.01 24.45
C ASP A 78 -5.86 -4.94 25.49
N CYS A 79 -5.02 -5.88 25.05
CA CYS A 79 -4.10 -6.59 25.90
C CYS A 79 -2.91 -5.66 26.16
N GLY A 80 -3.06 -4.81 27.18
CA GLY A 80 -2.01 -3.94 27.71
C GLY A 80 -0.76 -4.68 28.20
N CYS A 81 -0.03 -5.29 27.28
CA CYS A 81 1.22 -6.00 27.48
C CYS A 81 2.39 -5.06 27.21
N ASP A 82 2.39 -3.94 27.92
CA ASP A 82 3.49 -2.97 27.87
C ASP A 82 3.98 -2.73 29.31
N ASP A 83 4.66 -3.72 29.87
CA ASP A 83 5.69 -3.48 30.88
C ASP A 83 6.62 -4.71 31.02
N ASP A 84 7.92 -4.43 30.89
CA ASP A 84 9.04 -5.32 31.19
C ASP A 84 9.01 -5.77 32.67
N ASP A 85 8.36 -6.89 33.00
CA ASP A 85 8.71 -7.84 34.09
C ASP A 85 7.49 -8.75 34.41
N ASP A 86 7.28 -9.82 33.65
CA ASP A 86 6.95 -11.17 34.14
C ASP A 86 6.61 -12.10 32.96
N ASP A 87 7.10 -13.33 33.05
CA ASP A 87 7.06 -14.40 32.03
C ASP A 87 5.65 -15.05 31.91
N ASP A 88 4.60 -14.24 31.74
CA ASP A 88 3.22 -14.71 31.58
C ASP A 88 2.44 -13.81 30.62
N CYS A 89 2.80 -13.85 29.32
CA CYS A 89 1.92 -13.35 28.26
C CYS A 89 0.69 -14.25 28.18
N ASP A 90 -0.32 -13.96 29.01
CA ASP A 90 -1.67 -14.48 28.89
C ASP A 90 -2.37 -13.78 27.72
N CYS A 91 -1.86 -13.97 26.50
CA CYS A 91 -2.74 -13.85 25.34
C CYS A 91 -3.71 -15.03 25.46
N GLY A 92 -4.92 -14.76 25.96
CA GLY A 92 -5.99 -15.72 26.20
C GLY A 92 -6.52 -16.46 24.97
N CYS A 93 -5.69 -16.63 23.93
CA CYS A 93 -5.84 -17.68 22.91
C CYS A 93 -5.31 -19.03 23.43
N CYS A 94 -5.31 -19.22 24.75
CA CYS A 94 -5.13 -20.50 25.43
C CYS A 94 -6.39 -21.35 25.24
N CYS A 95 -6.59 -21.86 24.01
CA CYS A 95 -7.47 -22.98 23.75
C CYS A 95 -6.85 -24.25 24.37
N ASP A 96 -7.05 -24.49 25.66
CA ASP A 96 -6.70 -25.77 26.29
C ASP A 96 -7.85 -26.37 27.13
N ASP A 97 -9.10 -26.00 26.84
CA ASP A 97 -10.28 -26.72 27.33
C ASP A 97 -11.39 -26.77 26.25
N ASP A 98 -11.92 -27.97 26.02
CA ASP A 98 -12.86 -28.36 24.95
C ASP A 98 -14.29 -27.78 25.10
N ASP A 99 -14.48 -26.75 25.94
CA ASP A 99 -15.78 -26.15 26.31
C ASP A 99 -15.70 -24.60 26.44
N CYS A 100 -14.80 -23.95 25.69
CA CYS A 100 -14.72 -22.49 25.68
C CYS A 100 -15.74 -21.91 24.68
N ASP A 101 -16.90 -21.49 25.21
CA ASP A 101 -17.85 -20.57 24.58
C ASP A 101 -17.23 -19.17 24.55
N CYS A 102 -16.12 -19.06 23.81
CA CYS A 102 -15.33 -17.85 23.69
C CYS A 102 -16.11 -16.89 22.79
N ASP A 103 -16.91 -16.05 23.45
CA ASP A 103 -17.52 -14.83 22.93
C ASP A 103 -16.44 -13.75 22.65
N CYS A 104 -15.30 -14.17 22.07
CA CYS A 104 -14.47 -13.30 21.26
C CYS A 104 -15.30 -12.95 20.02
N CYS A 105 -16.25 -12.05 20.23
CA CYS A 105 -17.03 -11.37 19.21
C CYS A 105 -16.10 -10.56 18.32
N CYS A 106 -15.36 -11.24 17.46
CA CYS A 106 -15.00 -10.71 16.15
C CYS A 106 -16.28 -10.76 15.30
N GLY A 107 -17.28 -9.94 15.63
CA GLY A 107 -18.57 -9.97 14.96
C GLY A 107 -19.74 -9.31 15.69
N ASP A 108 -19.52 -8.23 16.43
CA ASP A 108 -20.56 -7.24 16.71
C ASP A 108 -20.04 -5.87 16.22
N ASP A 109 -19.74 -5.81 14.93
CA ASP A 109 -19.85 -4.57 14.15
C ASP A 109 -21.34 -4.19 14.12
N ASP A 110 -21.84 -3.73 15.25
CA ASP A 110 -23.12 -3.01 15.39
C ASP A 110 -22.92 -1.52 14.97
N ASP A 111 -22.07 -1.27 13.96
CA ASP A 111 -21.98 -0.01 13.21
C ASP A 111 -22.63 -0.22 11.83
N ASP A 112 -23.89 -0.67 11.84
CA ASP A 112 -24.84 -0.50 10.73
C ASP A 112 -25.17 1.00 10.58
N GLU A 113 -24.23 1.82 10.10
CA GLU A 113 -24.51 3.12 9.48
C GLU A 113 -24.56 3.08 7.94
N ASP A 114 -24.33 1.92 7.33
CA ASP A 114 -24.64 1.68 5.91
C ASP A 114 -25.28 0.29 5.75
N ASP A 115 -26.55 0.17 6.17
CA ASP A 115 -27.48 -0.83 5.63
C ASP A 115 -27.66 -0.52 4.14
N ASP A 116 -26.67 -0.91 3.35
CA ASP A 116 -26.67 -0.82 1.90
C ASP A 116 -27.72 -1.77 1.29
N GLY A 117 -28.68 -2.33 2.04
CA GLY A 117 -29.78 -3.12 1.47
C GLY A 117 -29.29 -4.33 0.66
N PHE A 118 -28.08 -4.83 0.91
CA PHE A 118 -27.52 -6.00 0.24
C PHE A 118 -27.16 -7.09 1.27
N LEU A 119 -27.76 -8.27 1.12
CA LEU A 119 -27.42 -9.50 1.82
C LEU A 119 -26.25 -10.21 1.13
N CYS A 120 -25.21 -10.58 1.89
CA CYS A 120 -24.14 -11.44 1.40
C CYS A 120 -24.49 -12.92 1.65
N VAL A 121 -24.48 -13.73 0.59
CA VAL A 121 -24.75 -15.17 0.65
C VAL A 121 -23.60 -15.92 -0.01
N MET A 122 -23.16 -17.01 0.60
CA MET A 122 -22.21 -17.92 -0.04
C MET A 122 -22.97 -18.94 -0.91
N CYS A 123 -22.59 -19.07 -2.18
CA CYS A 123 -23.19 -20.07 -3.05
C CYS A 123 -22.83 -21.49 -2.59
N PRO A 124 -23.80 -22.36 -2.25
CA PRO A 124 -23.51 -23.71 -1.76
C PRO A 124 -22.87 -24.62 -2.81
N ASN A 125 -23.06 -24.32 -4.10
CA ASN A 125 -22.55 -25.16 -5.18
C ASN A 125 -21.09 -24.84 -5.58
N CYS A 126 -20.67 -23.58 -5.54
CA CYS A 126 -19.31 -23.18 -5.95
C CYS A 126 -18.46 -22.53 -4.87
N GLY A 127 -19.05 -22.14 -3.74
CA GLY A 127 -18.35 -21.48 -2.64
C GLY A 127 -18.03 -20.00 -2.88
N ASP A 128 -18.46 -19.42 -4.01
CA ASP A 128 -18.30 -17.98 -4.26
C ASP A 128 -19.31 -17.16 -3.45
N THR A 129 -18.83 -16.04 -2.89
CA THR A 129 -19.66 -15.06 -2.19
C THR A 129 -20.35 -14.14 -3.19
N ILE A 130 -21.66 -13.96 -3.02
CA ILE A 130 -22.50 -13.10 -3.85
C ILE A 130 -23.27 -12.11 -3.00
N TYR A 131 -23.56 -10.96 -3.59
CA TYR A 131 -24.27 -9.85 -2.95
C TYR A 131 -25.63 -9.70 -3.64
N ILE A 132 -26.71 -9.77 -2.86
CA ILE A 132 -28.10 -9.77 -3.32
C ILE A 132 -28.84 -8.65 -2.60
N GLU A 133 -29.74 -7.94 -3.26
CA GLU A 133 -30.60 -6.95 -2.59
C GLU A 133 -31.48 -7.63 -1.53
N ASP A 134 -31.64 -7.02 -0.36
CA ASP A 134 -32.47 -7.48 0.77
C ASP A 134 -33.95 -7.71 0.41
N THR A 135 -34.42 -7.06 -0.65
CA THR A 135 -35.78 -7.20 -1.19
C THR A 135 -35.98 -8.42 -2.11
N VAL A 136 -34.91 -9.13 -2.47
CA VAL A 136 -34.96 -10.26 -3.41
C VAL A 136 -34.83 -11.56 -2.65
N ASP A 137 -35.85 -12.42 -2.78
CA ASP A 137 -35.84 -13.75 -2.18
C ASP A 137 -34.70 -14.60 -2.78
N PRO A 138 -33.85 -15.24 -1.94
CA PRO A 138 -32.70 -16.02 -2.40
C PRO A 138 -33.08 -17.25 -3.23
N GLU A 139 -34.35 -17.68 -3.17
CA GLU A 139 -34.94 -18.75 -3.98
C GLU A 139 -35.00 -18.40 -5.48
N ASP A 140 -35.15 -17.12 -5.81
CA ASP A 140 -35.25 -16.64 -7.20
C ASP A 140 -33.89 -16.22 -7.80
N VAL A 141 -32.80 -16.36 -7.02
CA VAL A 141 -31.47 -15.90 -7.41
C VAL A 141 -30.61 -17.05 -7.93
N VAL A 142 -30.03 -16.85 -9.11
CA VAL A 142 -29.11 -17.80 -9.76
C VAL A 142 -27.68 -17.29 -9.60
N CYS A 143 -26.78 -18.15 -9.11
CA CYS A 143 -25.38 -17.79 -8.95
C CYS A 143 -24.73 -17.41 -10.30
N PRO A 144 -24.08 -16.24 -10.42
CA PRO A 144 -23.43 -15.81 -11.67
C PRO A 144 -22.19 -16.64 -12.02
N SER A 145 -21.57 -17.31 -11.03
CA SER A 145 -20.35 -18.11 -11.23
C SER A 145 -20.65 -19.51 -11.74
N CYS A 146 -21.60 -20.22 -11.12
CA CYS A 146 -21.93 -21.61 -11.46
C CYS A 146 -23.28 -21.80 -12.19
N GLN A 147 -24.08 -20.74 -12.32
CA GLN A 147 -25.40 -20.76 -12.98
C GLN A 147 -26.43 -21.72 -12.38
N GLU A 148 -26.25 -22.08 -11.11
CA GLU A 148 -27.21 -22.87 -10.34
C GLU A 148 -27.98 -21.98 -9.33
N PRO A 149 -29.24 -22.33 -9.00
CA PRO A 149 -30.01 -21.60 -8.00
C PRO A 149 -29.35 -21.73 -6.61
N LEU A 150 -29.48 -20.68 -5.80
CA LEU A 150 -28.84 -20.66 -4.47
C LEU A 150 -29.54 -21.54 -3.45
N VAL A 151 -30.86 -21.69 -3.60
CA VAL A 151 -31.68 -22.60 -2.81
C VAL A 151 -32.27 -23.63 -3.77
N SER A 152 -32.10 -24.90 -3.46
CA SER A 152 -32.78 -26.00 -4.16
C SER A 152 -34.01 -26.43 -3.38
N ASP A 153 -35.11 -26.75 -4.09
CA ASP A 153 -36.39 -27.23 -3.53
C ASP A 153 -36.29 -28.47 -2.59
N GLU A 154 -35.09 -29.02 -2.38
CA GLU A 154 -34.83 -30.20 -1.53
C GLU A 154 -34.48 -29.85 -0.08
N ASP A 155 -34.31 -28.57 0.28
CA ASP A 155 -33.93 -28.12 1.63
C ASP A 155 -35.10 -27.65 2.52
N GLU A 156 -36.35 -27.68 2.01
CA GLU A 156 -37.58 -27.28 2.72
C GLU A 156 -37.89 -28.10 4.01
N ASP A 157 -37.20 -29.23 4.24
CA ASP A 157 -37.55 -30.18 5.30
C ASP A 157 -36.73 -30.06 6.61
N SER A 158 -35.84 -29.05 6.77
CA SER A 158 -34.95 -29.01 7.95
C SER A 158 -34.99 -27.76 8.84
N ILE A 159 -35.89 -26.81 8.60
CA ILE A 159 -36.11 -25.68 9.52
C ILE A 159 -37.52 -25.75 10.12
N SER A 160 -37.72 -26.69 11.07
CA SER A 160 -38.80 -26.57 12.04
C SER A 160 -38.32 -25.75 13.24
N PHE A 161 -38.86 -24.54 13.39
CA PHE A 161 -38.76 -23.70 14.61
C PHE A 161 -39.17 -24.45 15.88
#